data_AF-A0A7S3MH41-F1
#
_entry.id   AF-A0A7S3MH41-F1
#
_cell.length_a   1.000
_cell.length_b   1.000
_cell.length_c   1.000
_cell.angle_alpha   90.00
_cell.angle_beta   90.00
_cell.angle_gamma   90.00
#
_symmetry.space_group_name_H-M   'P 1'
#
loop_
_entity.id
_entity.type
_entity.pdbx_description
1 polymer ?
#
loop_
_entity_poly.entity_id
_entity_poly.type
_entity_poly.pdbx_seq_one_letter_code
_entity_poly.pdbx_strand_id
1 'polypeptide(L)'
;GYLERIKKWKQCVGGACSAAEAPETFDQFAKDHADLFADKTELGTDMEISIRGLLSDHLKSSASEVISESSEVVKLLKFAFRFAVHFHDIQNVAKVPFSMIEDIMESQTIEKAEALWQIIESLVEVITQPDIFPKGKLTILRTCNSLLRKLSKSCNTEFCGRVMLFLAAIYPLSEKSALNLPGRMNTNNVTYFENKEEYLANKGIFSDSSNAVSNGGNEGEDGMEVVVLDGADEAGSSDQIGYEMYRAFWNLQSFFASEMKVVDDLSVWRDFSSHCRRVLALFEAHDFSEEELQQAHGVLNSGESKSD
;
A
#
# COMPACT_ATOMS: atom_id res chain seq x y z
N GLY A 1 39.29 14.66 19.81
CA GLY A 1 39.38 14.18 18.42
C GLY A 1 38.11 13.43 18.08
N TYR A 2 37.48 13.73 16.94
CA TYR A 2 36.26 13.13 16.35
C TYR A 2 35.44 12.13 17.21
N LEU A 3 35.97 10.94 17.51
CA LEU A 3 35.28 9.91 18.32
C LEU A 3 34.78 10.42 19.69
N GLU A 4 35.56 11.26 20.37
CA GLU A 4 35.15 11.87 21.64
C GLU A 4 33.98 12.84 21.46
N ARG A 5 33.91 13.54 20.31
CA ARG A 5 32.76 14.40 19.99
C ARG A 5 31.50 13.56 19.79
N ILE A 6 31.59 12.49 18.99
CA ILE A 6 30.47 11.56 18.75
C ILE A 6 29.98 10.93 20.07
N LYS A 7 30.87 10.54 20.97
CA LYS A 7 30.48 10.04 22.31
C LYS A 7 29.75 11.11 23.12
N LYS A 8 30.28 12.33 23.17
CA LYS A 8 29.63 13.46 23.85
C LYS A 8 28.24 13.73 23.26
N TRP A 9 28.12 13.67 21.94
CA TRP A 9 26.86 13.78 21.22
C TRP A 9 25.87 12.68 21.59
N LYS A 10 26.27 11.41 21.52
CA LYS A 10 25.41 10.29 21.92
C LYS A 10 24.91 10.43 23.36
N GLN A 11 25.78 10.82 24.30
CA GLN A 11 25.39 11.04 25.70
C GLN A 11 24.40 12.20 25.84
N CYS A 12 24.65 13.30 25.13
CA CYS A 12 23.79 14.49 25.10
C CYS A 12 22.40 14.16 24.55
N VAL A 13 22.34 13.51 23.38
CA VAL A 13 21.08 13.11 22.72
C VAL A 13 20.30 12.10 23.55
N GLY A 14 20.97 11.08 24.11
CA GLY A 14 20.31 10.09 24.98
C GLY A 14 19.69 10.73 26.23
N GLY A 15 20.40 11.66 26.87
CA GLY A 15 19.86 12.43 27.98
C GLY A 15 18.67 13.31 27.57
N ALA A 16 18.75 13.97 26.42
CA ALA A 16 17.69 14.83 25.90
C ALA A 16 16.42 14.03 25.55
N CYS A 17 16.55 12.83 24.98
CA CYS A 17 15.41 11.96 24.69
C CYS A 17 14.63 11.58 25.97
N SER A 18 15.31 11.53 27.13
CA SER A 18 14.68 11.26 28.42
C SER A 18 13.97 12.47 29.03
N ALA A 19 14.35 13.69 28.64
CA ALA A 19 13.85 14.95 29.23
C ALA A 19 12.89 15.72 28.30
N ALA A 20 12.91 15.46 26.99
CA ALA A 20 12.26 16.27 25.99
C ALA A 20 10.84 15.79 25.70
N GLU A 21 9.88 16.20 26.52
CA GLU A 21 8.45 16.10 26.16
C GLU A 21 7.90 17.44 25.65
N ALA A 22 8.42 18.60 26.08
CA ALA A 22 7.88 19.92 25.75
C ALA A 22 8.76 20.79 24.81
N PRO A 23 8.20 21.64 23.93
CA PRO A 23 8.97 22.50 23.01
C PRO A 23 9.92 23.47 23.73
N GLU A 24 9.46 24.12 24.81
CA GLU A 24 10.26 25.07 25.59
C GLU A 24 11.51 24.43 26.22
N THR A 25 11.45 23.11 26.49
CA THR A 25 12.60 22.36 27.01
C THR A 25 13.69 22.15 25.96
N PHE A 26 13.33 22.10 24.68
CA PHE A 26 14.30 21.94 23.61
C PHE A 26 15.10 23.23 23.37
N ASP A 27 14.44 24.39 23.40
CA ASP A 27 15.14 25.67 23.26
C ASP A 27 16.09 25.94 24.43
N GLN A 28 15.71 25.53 25.65
CA GLN A 28 16.61 25.58 26.80
C GLN A 28 17.78 24.62 26.63
N PHE A 29 17.53 23.38 26.20
CA PHE A 29 18.56 22.41 25.87
C PHE A 29 19.54 22.94 24.80
N ALA A 30 19.01 23.58 23.76
CA ALA A 30 19.80 24.17 22.68
C ALA A 30 20.73 25.28 23.19
N LYS A 31 20.26 26.08 24.16
CA LYS A 31 21.06 27.11 24.83
C LYS A 31 22.12 26.52 25.76
N ASP A 32 21.76 25.52 26.56
CA ASP A 32 22.64 24.90 27.55
C ASP A 32 23.82 24.16 26.88
N HIS A 33 23.62 23.69 25.65
CA HIS A 33 24.61 22.96 24.86
C HIS A 33 25.10 23.76 23.65
N ALA A 34 25.03 25.09 23.68
CA ALA A 34 25.45 25.95 22.58
C ALA A 34 26.91 25.70 22.13
N ASP A 35 27.77 25.22 23.03
CA ASP A 35 29.14 24.80 22.74
C ASP A 35 29.21 23.63 21.74
N LEU A 36 28.26 22.69 21.82
CA LEU A 36 28.16 21.56 20.89
C LEU A 36 27.64 21.97 19.50
N PHE A 37 26.90 23.08 19.42
CA PHE A 37 26.28 23.56 18.17
C PHE A 37 27.06 24.69 17.48
N ALA A 38 28.16 25.15 18.09
CA ALA A 38 28.94 26.30 17.60
C ALA A 38 29.56 26.05 16.21
N ASP A 39 30.01 24.82 15.93
CA ASP A 39 30.55 24.45 14.62
C ASP A 39 29.47 23.81 13.73
N LYS A 40 28.81 24.65 12.93
CA LYS A 40 27.77 24.21 11.98
C LYS A 40 28.29 23.30 10.86
N THR A 41 29.60 23.24 10.60
CA THR A 41 30.16 22.46 9.48
C THR A 41 30.23 20.96 9.81
N GLU A 42 30.61 20.62 11.03
CA GLU A 42 30.65 19.23 11.52
C GLU A 42 29.30 18.79 12.13
N LEU A 43 28.46 19.75 12.54
CA LEU A 43 27.19 19.51 13.25
C LEU A 43 26.28 18.48 12.57
N GLY A 44 26.07 18.60 11.26
CA GLY A 44 25.18 17.69 10.53
C GLY A 44 25.68 16.25 10.52
N THR A 45 26.98 16.05 10.28
CA THR A 45 27.60 14.73 10.23
C THR A 45 27.68 14.11 11.63
N ASP A 46 28.09 14.88 12.63
CA ASP A 46 28.22 14.42 14.01
C ASP A 46 26.84 14.03 14.58
N MET A 47 25.81 14.82 14.28
CA MET A 47 24.42 14.51 14.64
C MET A 47 23.93 13.24 13.94
N GLU A 48 24.07 13.14 12.61
CA GLU A 48 23.60 12.00 11.84
C GLU A 48 24.18 10.69 12.37
N ILE A 49 25.51 10.65 12.57
CA ILE A 49 26.22 9.47 13.06
C ILE A 49 25.81 9.12 14.48
N SER A 50 25.63 10.12 15.34
CA SER A 50 25.23 9.90 16.73
C SER A 50 23.80 9.36 16.83
N ILE A 51 22.86 9.96 16.09
CA ILE A 51 21.45 9.56 16.09
C ILE A 51 21.28 8.19 15.43
N ARG A 52 21.86 7.93 14.25
CA ARG A 52 21.80 6.60 13.63
C ARG A 52 22.46 5.53 14.50
N GLY A 53 23.54 5.89 15.20
CA GLY A 53 24.20 5.03 16.17
C GLY A 53 23.26 4.64 17.32
N LEU A 54 22.63 5.63 17.97
CA LEU A 54 21.64 5.38 19.03
C LEU A 54 20.43 4.59 18.51
N LEU A 55 19.94 4.92 17.32
CA LEU A 55 18.85 4.20 16.68
C LEU A 55 19.20 2.71 16.51
N SER A 56 20.40 2.41 16.00
CA SER A 56 20.88 1.03 15.86
C SER A 56 20.94 0.30 17.21
N ASP A 57 21.43 0.98 18.24
CA ASP A 57 21.53 0.42 19.59
C ASP A 57 20.14 0.11 20.18
N HIS A 58 19.19 1.04 20.04
CA HIS A 58 17.80 0.85 20.49
C HIS A 58 17.04 -0.19 19.69
N LEU A 59 17.21 -0.25 18.36
CA LEU A 59 16.55 -1.25 17.51
C LEU A 59 17.04 -2.67 17.83
N LYS A 60 18.33 -2.85 18.13
CA LYS A 60 18.87 -4.14 18.58
C LYS A 60 18.32 -4.56 19.94
N SER A 61 18.23 -3.62 20.88
CA SER A 61 17.67 -3.89 22.21
C SER A 61 16.17 -4.16 22.17
N SER A 62 15.44 -3.50 21.28
CA SER A 62 13.97 -3.58 21.16
C SER A 62 13.50 -4.73 20.25
N ALA A 63 14.42 -5.62 19.82
CA ALA A 63 14.11 -6.72 18.90
C ALA A 63 12.97 -7.63 19.44
N SER A 64 12.80 -7.73 20.75
CA SER A 64 11.77 -8.58 21.40
C SER A 64 10.61 -7.82 22.06
N GLU A 65 10.65 -6.49 22.15
CA GLU A 65 9.64 -5.71 22.88
C GLU A 65 8.54 -5.16 21.96
N VAL A 66 7.34 -5.01 22.53
CA VAL A 66 6.19 -4.34 21.89
C VAL A 66 6.51 -2.86 21.80
N ILE A 67 6.45 -2.31 20.59
CA ILE A 67 6.70 -0.89 20.37
C ILE A 67 5.50 -0.10 20.91
N SER A 68 5.76 0.76 21.88
CA SER A 68 4.81 1.72 22.44
C SER A 68 5.26 3.16 22.16
N GLU A 69 4.39 4.15 22.37
CA GLU A 69 4.75 5.58 22.27
C GLU A 69 5.94 5.96 23.15
N SER A 70 6.15 5.24 24.25
CA SER A 70 7.26 5.44 25.20
C SER A 70 8.56 4.77 24.76
N SER A 71 8.60 4.12 23.59
CA SER A 71 9.82 3.49 23.07
C SER A 71 10.91 4.53 22.85
N GLU A 72 12.15 4.17 23.21
CA GLU A 72 13.32 5.01 22.97
C GLU A 72 13.51 5.37 21.48
N VAL A 73 13.06 4.50 20.57
CA VAL A 73 13.05 4.77 19.12
C VAL A 73 12.13 5.95 18.78
N VAL A 74 10.94 5.99 19.40
CA VAL A 74 9.95 7.05 19.19
C VAL A 74 10.44 8.37 19.77
N LYS A 75 11.01 8.34 20.99
CA LYS A 75 11.61 9.53 21.62
C LYS A 75 12.74 10.10 20.76
N LEU A 76 13.62 9.23 20.27
CA LEU A 76 14.74 9.62 19.40
C LEU A 76 14.25 10.22 18.07
N LEU A 77 13.21 9.64 17.46
CA LEU A 77 12.61 10.18 16.24
C LEU A 77 11.99 11.58 16.47
N LYS A 78 11.20 11.75 17.54
CA LYS A 78 10.63 13.05 17.92
C LYS A 78 11.73 14.08 18.20
N PHE A 79 12.80 13.69 18.89
CA PHE A 79 13.97 14.55 19.11
C PHE A 79 14.62 14.97 17.78
N ALA A 80 14.84 14.05 16.85
CA ALA A 80 15.45 14.34 15.57
C ALA A 80 14.62 15.35 14.74
N PHE A 81 13.29 15.24 14.77
CA PHE A 81 12.41 16.24 14.14
C PHE A 81 12.50 17.62 14.80
N ARG A 82 12.47 17.70 16.13
CA ARG A 82 12.63 18.98 16.84
C ARG A 82 13.97 19.64 16.53
N PHE A 83 15.03 18.83 16.51
CA PHE A 83 16.36 19.30 16.15
C PHE A 83 16.42 19.78 14.69
N ALA A 84 15.79 19.05 13.77
CA ALA A 84 15.68 19.45 12.37
C ALA A 84 14.93 20.79 12.19
N VAL A 85 13.87 21.04 12.98
CA VAL A 85 13.13 22.31 12.97
C VAL A 85 14.00 23.46 13.47
N HIS A 86 14.71 23.27 14.58
CA HIS A 86 15.56 24.30 15.17
C HIS A 86 16.75 24.67 14.27
N PHE A 87 17.34 23.68 13.59
CA PHE A 87 18.51 23.86 12.72
C PHE A 87 18.18 23.60 11.23
N HIS A 88 17.01 24.04 10.78
CA HIS A 88 16.52 23.82 9.41
C HIS A 88 17.39 24.48 8.32
N ASP A 89 18.20 25.48 8.70
CA ASP A 89 19.20 26.13 7.85
C ASP A 89 20.34 25.17 7.46
N ILE A 90 20.60 24.16 8.28
CA ILE A 90 21.64 23.16 8.04
C ILE A 90 21.02 21.96 7.32
N GLN A 91 21.26 21.87 6.01
CA GLN A 91 20.60 20.88 5.15
C GLN A 91 20.79 19.43 5.62
N ASN A 92 21.98 19.06 6.10
CA ASN A 92 22.26 17.70 6.54
C ASN A 92 21.48 17.34 7.80
N VAL A 93 21.36 18.28 8.74
CA VAL A 93 20.57 18.13 9.97
C VAL A 93 19.10 17.89 9.64
N ALA A 94 18.53 18.72 8.77
CA ALA A 94 17.11 18.64 8.43
C ALA A 94 16.72 17.34 7.69
N LYS A 95 17.69 16.63 7.09
CA LYS A 95 17.50 15.33 6.43
C LYS A 95 17.48 14.15 7.39
N VAL A 96 18.17 14.24 8.52
CA VAL A 96 18.34 13.15 9.49
C VAL A 96 17.03 12.44 9.85
N PRO A 97 15.94 13.13 10.26
CA PRO A 97 14.72 12.44 10.67
C PRO A 97 14.08 11.61 9.53
N PHE A 98 14.21 12.06 8.28
CA PHE A 98 13.70 11.31 7.13
C PHE A 98 14.53 10.05 6.85
N SER A 99 15.85 10.15 6.98
CA SER A 99 16.72 8.98 6.90
C SER A 99 16.50 8.00 8.05
N MET A 100 16.14 8.48 9.24
CA MET A 100 15.74 7.59 10.34
C MET A 100 14.44 6.85 10.03
N ILE A 101 13.42 7.53 9.49
CA ILE A 101 12.17 6.88 9.09
C ILE A 101 12.46 5.75 8.08
N GLU A 102 13.32 6.02 7.11
CA GLU A 102 13.79 5.01 6.17
C GLU A 102 14.46 3.83 6.87
N ASP A 103 15.48 4.07 7.70
CA ASP A 103 16.22 3.02 8.42
C ASP A 103 15.28 2.16 9.29
N ILE A 104 14.32 2.81 9.95
CA ILE A 104 13.31 2.14 10.79
C ILE A 104 12.43 1.25 9.88
N MET A 105 11.81 1.80 8.84
CA MET A 105 10.90 1.04 7.96
C MET A 105 11.62 -0.06 7.17
N GLU A 106 12.92 0.06 6.92
CA GLU A 106 13.70 -0.96 6.25
C GLU A 106 14.11 -2.13 7.15
N SER A 107 14.22 -1.90 8.47
CA SER A 107 14.72 -2.86 9.45
C SER A 107 13.66 -3.59 10.26
N GLN A 108 12.38 -3.18 10.20
CA GLN A 108 11.30 -3.77 10.98
C GLN A 108 10.52 -4.87 10.24
N THR A 109 9.87 -5.76 10.99
CA THR A 109 8.80 -6.64 10.47
C THR A 109 7.57 -5.81 10.13
N ILE A 110 6.62 -6.38 9.38
CA ILE A 110 5.42 -5.67 8.92
C ILE A 110 4.58 -5.18 10.11
N GLU A 111 4.40 -6.03 11.12
CA GLU A 111 3.60 -5.73 12.32
C GLU A 111 4.20 -4.58 13.13
N LYS A 112 5.52 -4.58 13.27
CA LYS A 112 6.25 -3.50 13.96
C LYS A 112 6.26 -2.20 13.14
N ALA A 113 6.41 -2.30 11.82
CA ALA A 113 6.35 -1.16 10.93
C ALA A 113 4.98 -0.47 10.98
N GLU A 114 3.89 -1.24 11.05
CA GLU A 114 2.53 -0.71 11.17
C GLU A 114 2.29 0.03 12.49
N ALA A 115 2.76 -0.53 13.61
CA ALA A 115 2.68 0.13 14.91
C ALA A 115 3.48 1.46 14.92
N LEU A 116 4.70 1.45 14.37
CA LEU A 116 5.52 2.66 14.24
C LEU A 116 4.92 3.67 13.26
N TRP A 117 4.16 3.22 12.26
CA TRP A 117 3.54 4.10 11.28
C TRP A 117 2.52 5.04 11.91
N GLN A 118 1.78 4.60 12.93
CA GLN A 118 0.86 5.47 13.69
C GLN A 118 1.60 6.70 14.26
N ILE A 119 2.83 6.49 14.72
CA ILE A 119 3.68 7.58 15.22
C ILE A 119 4.12 8.50 14.09
N ILE A 120 4.51 7.95 12.94
CA ILE A 120 4.90 8.74 11.76
C ILE A 120 3.72 9.60 11.27
N GLU A 121 2.50 9.06 11.27
CA GLU A 121 1.27 9.79 10.95
C GLU A 121 1.02 10.95 11.92
N SER A 122 1.31 10.77 13.22
CA SER A 122 1.19 11.86 14.19
C SER A 122 2.16 13.04 13.93
N LEU A 123 3.19 12.84 13.10
CA LEU A 123 4.20 13.85 12.79
C LEU A 123 3.90 14.62 11.48
N VAL A 124 2.73 14.43 10.86
CA VAL A 124 2.34 15.11 9.60
C VAL A 124 2.47 16.63 9.72
N GLU A 125 2.03 17.23 10.83
CA GLU A 125 2.12 18.68 11.03
C GLU A 125 3.56 19.21 11.02
N VAL A 126 4.51 18.43 11.55
CA VAL A 126 5.93 18.79 11.57
C VAL A 126 6.57 18.53 10.21
N ILE A 127 6.26 17.38 9.58
CA ILE A 127 6.79 16.98 8.28
C ILE A 127 6.40 17.97 7.19
N THR A 128 5.18 18.51 7.25
CA THR A 128 4.62 19.43 6.25
C THR A 128 5.10 20.88 6.38
N GLN A 129 5.89 21.20 7.40
CA GLN A 129 6.43 22.56 7.55
C GLN A 129 7.26 22.98 6.33
N PRO A 130 7.13 24.24 5.85
CA PRO A 130 7.79 24.70 4.61
C PRO A 130 9.31 24.56 4.62
N ASP A 131 9.95 24.69 5.78
CA ASP A 131 11.41 24.59 5.92
C ASP A 131 11.91 23.14 6.02
N ILE A 132 11.00 22.20 6.32
CA ILE A 132 11.30 20.79 6.59
C ILE A 132 10.95 19.91 5.41
N PHE A 133 9.72 20.00 4.90
CA PHE A 133 9.23 19.13 3.83
C PHE A 133 10.18 19.05 2.62
N PRO A 134 10.68 20.17 2.06
CA PRO A 134 11.55 20.12 0.87
C PRO A 134 12.86 19.37 1.11
N LYS A 135 13.33 19.26 2.37
CA LYS A 135 14.59 18.63 2.73
C LYS A 135 14.50 17.10 2.65
N GLY A 136 13.32 16.54 2.91
CA GLY A 136 13.09 15.10 3.04
C GLY A 136 12.09 14.47 2.07
N LYS A 137 11.39 15.28 1.25
CA LYS A 137 10.29 14.80 0.40
C LYS A 137 10.64 13.56 -0.45
N LEU A 138 11.80 13.56 -1.10
CA LEU A 138 12.20 12.42 -1.95
C LEU A 138 12.52 11.16 -1.14
N THR A 139 13.12 11.33 0.04
CA THR A 139 13.41 10.22 0.96
C THR A 139 12.11 9.59 1.43
N ILE A 140 11.16 10.38 1.95
CA ILE A 140 9.91 9.83 2.47
C ILE A 140 9.06 9.18 1.35
N LEU A 141 9.05 9.76 0.15
CA LEU A 141 8.37 9.16 -1.00
C LEU A 141 8.98 7.81 -1.38
N ARG A 142 10.32 7.72 -1.40
CA ARG A 142 11.00 6.46 -1.68
C ARG A 142 10.72 5.43 -0.58
N THR A 143 10.75 5.82 0.69
CA THR A 143 10.43 4.95 1.82
C THR A 143 8.99 4.42 1.73
N CYS A 144 8.00 5.28 1.49
CA CYS A 144 6.60 4.88 1.32
C CYS A 144 6.44 3.92 0.13
N ASN A 145 7.06 4.22 -1.00
CA ASN A 145 7.01 3.34 -2.18
C ASN A 145 7.70 1.98 -1.93
N SER A 146 8.80 1.96 -1.18
CA SER A 146 9.45 0.71 -0.75
C SER A 146 8.55 -0.09 0.18
N LEU A 147 7.87 0.57 1.12
CA LEU A 147 6.93 -0.07 2.03
C LEU A 147 5.73 -0.67 1.28
N LEU A 148 5.11 0.08 0.37
CA LEU A 148 4.00 -0.40 -0.47
C LEU A 148 4.38 -1.58 -1.36
N ARG A 149 5.65 -1.73 -1.75
CA ARG A 149 6.15 -2.93 -2.45
C ARG A 149 6.33 -4.14 -1.54
N LYS A 150 6.64 -3.92 -0.26
CA LYS A 150 6.81 -4.98 0.75
C LYS A 150 5.47 -5.51 1.27
N LEU A 151 4.45 -4.65 1.33
CA LEU A 151 3.14 -5.02 1.86
C LEU A 151 2.36 -5.91 0.88
N SER A 152 1.70 -6.94 1.42
CA SER A 152 0.78 -7.77 0.65
C SER A 152 -0.49 -6.98 0.34
N LYS A 153 -0.86 -6.92 -0.95
CA LYS A 153 -2.06 -6.22 -1.42
C LYS A 153 -3.38 -6.93 -1.08
N SER A 154 -3.33 -8.17 -0.61
CA SER A 154 -4.52 -8.95 -0.22
C SER A 154 -4.71 -9.04 1.29
N CYS A 155 -3.64 -8.91 2.09
CA CYS A 155 -3.70 -9.07 3.54
C CYS A 155 -3.54 -7.75 4.29
N ASN A 156 -2.68 -6.84 3.80
CA ASN A 156 -2.30 -5.61 4.52
C ASN A 156 -2.97 -4.38 3.89
N THR A 157 -4.22 -4.52 3.44
CA THR A 157 -4.95 -3.51 2.66
C THR A 157 -5.15 -2.21 3.45
N GLU A 158 -5.50 -2.32 4.74
CA GLU A 158 -5.62 -1.18 5.65
C GLU A 158 -4.30 -0.40 5.74
N PHE A 159 -3.19 -1.10 6.02
CA PHE A 159 -1.89 -0.45 6.14
C PHE A 159 -1.44 0.20 4.81
N CYS A 160 -1.68 -0.46 3.67
CA CYS A 160 -1.43 0.15 2.36
C CYS A 160 -2.25 1.43 2.17
N GLY A 161 -3.53 1.42 2.56
CA GLY A 161 -4.42 2.57 2.52
C GLY A 161 -3.90 3.74 3.36
N ARG A 162 -3.49 3.47 4.60
CA ARG A 162 -2.89 4.45 5.52
C ARG A 162 -1.62 5.08 4.96
N VAL A 163 -0.71 4.29 4.37
CA VAL A 163 0.50 4.80 3.70
C VAL A 163 0.15 5.71 2.51
N MET A 164 -0.86 5.35 1.71
CA MET A 164 -1.31 6.17 0.58
C MET A 164 -1.96 7.48 1.04
N LEU A 165 -2.82 7.43 2.07
CA LEU A 165 -3.43 8.62 2.66
C LEU A 165 -2.39 9.55 3.28
N PHE A 166 -1.38 8.99 3.95
CA PHE A 166 -0.26 9.75 4.46
C PHE A 166 0.51 10.47 3.35
N LEU A 167 0.83 9.78 2.24
CA LEU A 167 1.47 10.42 1.08
C LEU A 167 0.62 11.56 0.50
N ALA A 168 -0.69 11.36 0.39
CA ALA A 168 -1.62 12.38 -0.09
C ALA A 168 -1.70 13.59 0.87
N ALA A 169 -1.60 13.36 2.17
CA ALA A 169 -1.66 14.41 3.18
C ALA A 169 -0.39 15.28 3.21
N ILE A 170 0.80 14.70 3.04
CA ILE A 170 2.06 15.45 3.17
C ILE A 170 2.50 16.16 1.90
N TYR A 171 1.99 15.75 0.72
CA TYR A 171 2.38 16.33 -0.56
C TYR A 171 1.39 17.42 -0.99
N PRO A 172 1.80 18.70 -1.06
CA PRO A 172 0.97 19.75 -1.64
C PRO A 172 0.59 19.43 -3.09
N LEU A 173 -0.60 19.86 -3.54
CA LEU A 173 -1.06 19.64 -4.92
C LEU A 173 -0.13 20.25 -5.99
N SER A 174 0.71 21.21 -5.61
CA SER A 174 1.73 21.81 -6.48
C SER A 174 2.98 20.94 -6.68
N GLU A 175 3.18 19.88 -5.89
CA GLU A 175 4.35 19.01 -5.99
C GLU A 175 4.24 18.03 -7.15
N LYS A 176 5.06 18.25 -8.18
CA LYS A 176 5.08 17.43 -9.41
C LYS A 176 5.32 15.95 -9.14
N SER A 177 6.08 15.60 -8.10
CA SER A 177 6.37 14.20 -7.75
C SER A 177 5.17 13.43 -7.21
N ALA A 178 4.11 14.12 -6.78
CA ALA A 178 2.86 13.51 -6.35
C ALA A 178 1.81 13.45 -7.46
N LEU A 179 2.14 13.95 -8.67
CA LEU A 179 1.21 14.02 -9.79
C LEU A 179 1.55 12.98 -10.85
N ASN A 180 0.54 12.27 -11.34
CA ASN A 180 0.65 11.47 -12.55
C ASN A 180 0.50 12.36 -13.79
N LEU A 181 1.42 13.31 -13.99
CA LEU A 181 1.37 14.27 -15.12
C LEU A 181 1.24 13.60 -16.50
N PRO A 182 1.92 12.46 -16.77
CA PRO A 182 1.76 11.78 -18.05
C PRO A 182 0.45 10.99 -18.17
N GLY A 183 -0.36 10.89 -17.11
CA GLY A 183 -1.60 10.11 -17.10
C GLY A 183 -1.40 8.63 -17.38
N ARG A 184 -0.23 8.06 -17.04
CA ARG A 184 0.03 6.64 -17.30
C ARG A 184 -0.87 5.80 -16.42
N MET A 185 -1.64 4.92 -17.04
CA MET A 185 -2.46 3.94 -16.35
C MET A 185 -1.60 2.83 -15.75
N ASN A 186 -2.10 2.22 -14.68
CA ASN A 186 -1.45 1.08 -14.06
C ASN A 186 -1.76 -0.21 -14.85
N THR A 187 -0.82 -0.68 -15.67
CA THR A 187 -0.97 -1.90 -16.49
C THR A 187 -0.62 -3.19 -15.75
N ASN A 188 -0.24 -3.13 -14.47
CA ASN A 188 0.14 -4.32 -13.71
C ASN A 188 -1.06 -5.10 -13.17
N ASN A 189 -2.25 -4.51 -13.15
CA ASN A 189 -3.47 -5.20 -12.73
C ASN A 189 -4.04 -5.99 -13.91
N VAL A 190 -3.44 -7.15 -14.18
CA VAL A 190 -3.86 -8.04 -15.27
C VAL A 190 -4.85 -9.06 -14.71
N THR A 191 -6.06 -9.07 -15.25
CA THR A 191 -7.06 -10.10 -14.96
C THR A 191 -6.75 -11.34 -15.79
N TYR A 192 -6.45 -12.45 -15.11
CA TYR A 192 -6.34 -13.77 -15.72
C TYR A 192 -7.70 -14.45 -15.67
N PHE A 193 -8.13 -15.02 -16.79
CA PHE A 193 -9.37 -15.77 -16.92
C PHE A 193 -9.13 -16.99 -17.80
N GLU A 194 -10.03 -17.96 -17.66
CA GLU A 194 -9.85 -19.29 -18.23
C GLU A 194 -9.88 -19.27 -19.76
N ASN A 195 -9.03 -20.09 -20.37
CA ASN A 195 -9.16 -20.39 -21.79
C ASN A 195 -10.35 -21.36 -22.04
N LYS A 196 -10.67 -21.63 -23.31
CA LYS A 196 -11.84 -22.46 -23.68
C LYS A 196 -11.77 -23.86 -23.08
N GLU A 197 -10.59 -24.46 -23.03
CA GLU A 197 -10.38 -25.82 -22.52
C GLU A 197 -10.53 -25.86 -21.00
N GLU A 198 -9.89 -24.91 -20.30
CA GLU A 198 -10.01 -24.74 -18.84
C GLU A 198 -11.44 -24.46 -18.41
N TYR A 199 -12.13 -23.56 -19.13
CA TYR A 199 -13.53 -23.23 -18.87
C TYR A 199 -14.44 -24.46 -19.04
N LEU A 200 -14.26 -25.25 -20.10
CA LEU A 200 -15.07 -26.45 -20.33
C LEU A 200 -14.75 -27.56 -19.32
N ALA A 201 -13.48 -27.73 -18.94
CA ALA A 201 -13.07 -28.67 -17.90
C ALA A 201 -13.70 -28.31 -16.54
N ASN A 202 -13.65 -27.04 -16.15
CA ASN A 202 -14.27 -26.56 -14.91
C ASN A 202 -15.79 -26.63 -14.96
N LYS A 203 -16.40 -26.40 -16.13
CA LYS A 203 -17.84 -26.58 -16.34
C LYS A 203 -18.29 -28.04 -16.13
N GLY A 204 -17.44 -29.03 -16.47
CA GLY A 204 -17.71 -30.45 -16.25
C GLY A 204 -17.65 -30.88 -14.78
N ILE A 205 -16.84 -30.21 -13.95
CA ILE A 205 -16.67 -30.54 -12.52
C ILE A 205 -17.89 -30.12 -11.68
N PHE A 206 -18.56 -29.01 -12.02
CA PHE A 206 -19.73 -28.53 -11.28
C PHE A 206 -21.05 -29.20 -11.69
N SER A 207 -21.12 -29.89 -12.82
CA SER A 207 -22.38 -30.48 -13.31
C SER A 207 -22.79 -31.78 -12.61
N ASP A 208 -21.91 -32.41 -11.82
CA ASP A 208 -22.13 -33.76 -11.27
C ASP A 208 -22.45 -33.81 -9.75
N SER A 209 -22.69 -32.67 -9.08
CA SER A 209 -23.08 -32.65 -7.65
C SER A 209 -24.59 -32.82 -7.39
N SER A 210 -25.29 -33.56 -8.25
CA SER A 210 -26.65 -34.03 -7.93
C SER A 210 -26.95 -35.42 -8.50
N ASN A 211 -26.14 -36.43 -8.16
CA ASN A 211 -26.62 -37.80 -7.94
C ASN A 211 -25.51 -38.72 -7.40
N ALA A 212 -25.28 -38.67 -6.09
CA ALA A 212 -24.52 -39.72 -5.40
C ALA A 212 -25.48 -40.64 -4.64
N VAL A 213 -26.02 -41.65 -5.33
CA VAL A 213 -26.48 -42.91 -4.71
C VAL A 213 -25.54 -44.01 -5.19
N SER A 214 -24.73 -44.50 -4.24
CA SER A 214 -24.00 -45.77 -4.15
C SER A 214 -23.98 -46.71 -5.37
N ASN A 215 -22.79 -47.17 -5.79
CA ASN A 215 -22.22 -48.45 -5.32
C ASN A 215 -20.76 -48.65 -5.78
N GLY A 216 -20.08 -49.58 -5.11
CA GLY A 216 -18.61 -49.71 -5.07
C GLY A 216 -17.91 -50.27 -6.31
N GLY A 217 -16.63 -49.86 -6.43
CA GLY A 217 -15.46 -50.69 -6.73
C GLY A 217 -15.18 -51.07 -8.18
N ASN A 218 -14.14 -50.47 -8.79
CA ASN A 218 -12.88 -51.17 -9.10
C ASN A 218 -11.84 -50.21 -9.71
N GLU A 219 -10.57 -50.52 -9.46
CA GLU A 219 -9.37 -49.88 -10.01
C GLU A 219 -9.15 -50.25 -11.49
N GLY A 220 -8.53 -49.37 -12.30
CA GLY A 220 -8.00 -49.75 -13.62
C GLY A 220 -7.83 -48.61 -14.65
N GLU A 221 -6.58 -48.23 -14.84
CA GLU A 221 -5.88 -47.58 -15.96
C GLU A 221 -6.52 -47.31 -17.34
N ASP A 222 -6.11 -46.15 -17.89
CA ASP A 222 -5.73 -45.84 -19.29
C ASP A 222 -6.80 -45.51 -20.36
N GLY A 223 -6.52 -44.45 -21.13
CA GLY A 223 -7.23 -44.08 -22.37
C GLY A 223 -8.14 -42.84 -22.31
N MET A 224 -7.59 -41.62 -22.31
CA MET A 224 -8.37 -40.40 -22.58
C MET A 224 -8.70 -40.33 -24.08
N GLU A 225 -9.88 -40.82 -24.46
CA GLU A 225 -10.46 -40.60 -25.78
C GLU A 225 -11.04 -39.18 -25.83
N VAL A 226 -10.44 -38.32 -26.65
CA VAL A 226 -10.97 -36.99 -26.96
C VAL A 226 -12.20 -37.17 -27.86
N VAL A 227 -13.38 -37.21 -27.25
CA VAL A 227 -14.65 -37.17 -28.00
C VAL A 227 -14.86 -35.74 -28.49
N VAL A 228 -14.60 -35.53 -29.77
CA VAL A 228 -15.02 -34.34 -30.50
C VAL A 228 -16.54 -34.39 -30.63
N LEU A 229 -17.26 -33.65 -29.78
CA LEU A 229 -18.68 -33.39 -29.97
C LEU A 229 -18.83 -32.14 -30.84
N ASP A 230 -18.85 -32.38 -32.15
CA ASP A 230 -19.39 -31.47 -33.15
C ASP A 230 -20.91 -31.65 -33.17
N GLY A 231 -21.69 -30.59 -32.95
CA GLY A 231 -23.15 -30.69 -32.95
C GLY A 231 -23.85 -29.52 -32.26
N ALA A 232 -24.60 -28.77 -33.07
CA ALA A 232 -25.32 -27.56 -32.72
C ALA A 232 -26.51 -27.77 -31.77
N ASP A 233 -26.79 -26.70 -31.00
CA ASP A 233 -28.06 -26.27 -30.43
C ASP A 233 -29.00 -27.35 -29.85
N GLU A 234 -28.88 -27.56 -28.54
CA GLU A 234 -29.98 -28.03 -27.69
C GLU A 234 -30.22 -26.95 -26.61
N ALA A 235 -31.39 -26.32 -26.70
CA ALA A 235 -31.92 -25.41 -25.70
C ALA A 235 -32.15 -26.18 -24.39
N GLY A 236 -31.24 -26.04 -23.43
CA GLY A 236 -31.32 -26.69 -22.12
C GLY A 236 -30.64 -25.88 -21.03
N SER A 237 -31.45 -25.41 -20.07
CA SER A 237 -31.14 -24.59 -18.88
C SER A 237 -30.86 -23.11 -19.13
N SER A 238 -31.75 -22.26 -18.61
CA SER A 238 -31.65 -20.79 -18.59
C SER A 238 -30.46 -20.25 -17.80
N ASP A 239 -29.72 -21.11 -17.09
CA ASP A 239 -28.76 -20.65 -16.06
C ASP A 239 -27.29 -20.85 -16.46
N GLN A 240 -26.99 -21.27 -17.70
CA GLN A 240 -25.61 -21.52 -18.13
C GLN A 240 -25.12 -20.48 -19.13
N ILE A 241 -24.31 -19.54 -18.64
CA ILE A 241 -23.55 -18.59 -19.48
C ILE A 241 -22.62 -19.40 -20.38
N GLY A 242 -22.68 -19.24 -21.70
CA GLY A 242 -21.76 -19.90 -22.63
C GLY A 242 -20.35 -19.30 -22.60
N TYR A 243 -19.32 -20.08 -22.98
CA TYR A 243 -17.91 -19.61 -23.03
C TYR A 243 -17.74 -18.33 -23.83
N GLU A 244 -18.43 -18.20 -24.96
CA GLU A 244 -18.34 -17.00 -25.81
C GLU A 244 -18.82 -15.74 -25.09
N MET A 245 -19.76 -15.86 -24.14
CA MET A 245 -20.21 -14.75 -23.32
C MET A 245 -19.24 -14.49 -22.16
N TYR A 246 -18.78 -15.55 -21.48
CA TYR A 246 -17.74 -15.46 -20.45
C TYR A 246 -16.49 -14.74 -20.99
N ARG A 247 -16.01 -15.17 -22.16
CA ARG A 247 -14.88 -14.56 -22.86
C ARG A 247 -15.18 -13.12 -23.25
N ALA A 248 -16.39 -12.84 -23.74
CA ALA A 248 -16.77 -11.47 -24.09
C ALA A 248 -16.72 -10.52 -22.89
N PHE A 249 -17.23 -10.96 -21.74
CA PHE A 249 -17.21 -10.21 -20.50
C PHE A 249 -15.78 -9.97 -19.99
N TRP A 250 -14.98 -11.02 -19.85
CA TRP A 250 -13.62 -10.87 -19.30
C TRP A 250 -12.65 -10.18 -20.25
N ASN A 251 -12.83 -10.30 -21.57
CA ASN A 251 -12.07 -9.51 -22.53
C ASN A 251 -12.26 -8.00 -22.34
N LEU A 252 -13.42 -7.54 -21.83
CA LEU A 252 -13.64 -6.12 -21.55
C LEU A 252 -12.61 -5.56 -20.57
N GLN A 253 -12.16 -6.36 -19.61
CA GLN A 253 -11.14 -5.94 -18.64
C GLN A 253 -9.82 -5.55 -19.32
N SER A 254 -9.45 -6.23 -20.41
CA SER A 254 -8.25 -5.90 -21.17
C SER A 254 -8.34 -4.54 -21.87
N PHE A 255 -9.55 -4.16 -22.33
CA PHE A 255 -9.81 -2.86 -22.93
C PHE A 255 -9.81 -1.75 -21.87
N PHE A 256 -10.45 -1.98 -20.70
CA PHE A 256 -10.43 -1.02 -19.59
C PHE A 256 -9.03 -0.82 -18.99
N ALA A 257 -8.19 -1.86 -19.00
CA ALA A 257 -6.80 -1.75 -18.56
C ALA A 257 -5.90 -0.96 -19.54
N SER A 258 -6.37 -0.62 -20.75
CA SER A 258 -5.56 0.01 -21.81
C SER A 258 -6.37 0.99 -22.67
N GLU A 259 -7.00 1.99 -22.05
CA GLU A 259 -7.88 2.97 -22.70
C GLU A 259 -7.28 3.61 -23.97
N MET A 260 -6.00 4.01 -23.94
CA MET A 260 -5.36 4.67 -25.10
C MET A 260 -5.32 3.77 -26.34
N LYS A 261 -5.15 2.44 -26.18
CA LYS A 261 -5.11 1.51 -27.31
C LYS A 261 -6.48 1.33 -27.99
N VAL A 262 -7.55 1.49 -27.21
CA VAL A 262 -8.93 1.34 -27.68
C VAL A 262 -9.33 2.52 -28.57
N VAL A 263 -8.82 3.72 -28.29
CA VAL A 263 -9.12 4.93 -29.05
C VAL A 263 -8.27 5.05 -30.32
N ASP A 264 -7.02 4.57 -30.28
CA ASP A 264 -6.08 4.73 -31.39
C ASP A 264 -6.29 3.74 -32.55
N ASP A 265 -6.91 2.58 -32.30
CA ASP A 265 -7.11 1.52 -33.31
C ASP A 265 -8.60 1.23 -33.54
N LEU A 266 -9.07 1.53 -34.76
CA LEU A 266 -10.46 1.31 -35.18
C LEU A 266 -10.90 -0.16 -35.13
N SER A 267 -9.98 -1.10 -35.33
CA SER A 267 -10.29 -2.54 -35.24
C SER A 267 -10.55 -2.94 -33.79
N VAL A 268 -9.69 -2.48 -32.88
CA VAL A 268 -9.82 -2.67 -31.43
C VAL A 268 -11.10 -2.00 -30.90
N TRP A 269 -11.40 -0.78 -31.36
CA TRP A 269 -12.64 -0.07 -31.02
C TRP A 269 -13.91 -0.85 -31.44
N ARG A 270 -13.90 -1.41 -32.65
CA ARG A 270 -15.02 -2.20 -33.17
C ARG A 270 -15.23 -3.46 -32.33
N ASP A 271 -14.14 -4.14 -31.98
CA ASP A 271 -14.17 -5.34 -31.17
C ASP A 271 -14.66 -5.00 -29.75
N PHE A 272 -14.14 -3.96 -29.11
CA PHE A 272 -14.65 -3.44 -27.83
C PHE A 272 -16.16 -3.16 -27.89
N SER A 273 -16.61 -2.40 -28.89
CA SER A 273 -18.02 -2.06 -29.08
C SER A 273 -18.92 -3.30 -29.24
N SER A 274 -18.43 -4.32 -29.95
CA SER A 274 -19.14 -5.59 -30.14
C SER A 274 -19.30 -6.34 -28.82
N HIS A 275 -18.21 -6.48 -28.06
CA HIS A 275 -18.23 -7.13 -26.74
C HIS A 275 -19.12 -6.38 -25.74
N CYS A 276 -19.05 -5.04 -25.69
CA CYS A 276 -19.91 -4.22 -24.84
C CYS A 276 -21.40 -4.41 -25.16
N ARG A 277 -21.80 -4.34 -26.44
CA ARG A 277 -23.21 -4.55 -26.82
C ARG A 277 -23.71 -5.92 -26.39
N ARG A 278 -22.89 -6.95 -26.54
CA ARG A 278 -23.24 -8.32 -26.16
C ARG A 278 -23.43 -8.47 -24.65
N VAL A 279 -22.54 -7.89 -23.85
CA VAL A 279 -22.65 -7.92 -22.38
C VAL A 279 -23.85 -7.10 -21.90
N LEU A 280 -24.05 -5.90 -22.46
CA LEU A 280 -25.20 -5.05 -22.10
C LEU A 280 -26.54 -5.70 -22.47
N ALA A 281 -26.65 -6.30 -23.66
CA ALA A 281 -27.85 -7.03 -24.06
C ALA A 281 -28.15 -8.22 -23.14
N LEU A 282 -27.12 -8.86 -22.57
CA LEU A 282 -27.33 -9.91 -21.56
C LEU A 282 -27.87 -9.33 -20.26
N PHE A 283 -27.32 -8.20 -19.81
CA PHE A 283 -27.80 -7.52 -18.60
C PHE A 283 -29.25 -7.05 -18.77
N GLU A 284 -29.62 -6.49 -19.92
CA GLU A 284 -31.01 -6.13 -20.24
C GLU A 284 -31.94 -7.35 -20.32
N ALA A 285 -31.43 -8.51 -20.77
CA ALA A 285 -32.21 -9.74 -20.80
C ALA A 285 -32.38 -10.38 -19.41
N HIS A 286 -31.57 -9.99 -18.43
CA HIS A 286 -31.59 -10.48 -17.05
C HIS A 286 -31.77 -9.30 -16.08
N ASP A 287 -32.85 -8.54 -16.28
CA ASP A 287 -33.22 -7.46 -15.38
C ASP A 287 -33.44 -7.98 -13.96
N PHE A 288 -32.95 -7.23 -12.97
CA PHE A 288 -33.16 -7.55 -11.55
C PHE A 288 -34.65 -7.55 -11.23
N SER A 289 -35.10 -8.55 -10.48
CA SER A 289 -36.47 -8.60 -9.98
C SER A 289 -36.72 -7.47 -8.96
N GLU A 290 -37.99 -7.06 -8.83
CA GLU A 290 -38.37 -6.03 -7.87
C GLU A 290 -38.06 -6.44 -6.41
N GLU A 291 -38.03 -7.74 -6.12
CA GLU A 291 -37.62 -8.30 -4.84
C GLU A 291 -36.10 -8.19 -4.59
N GLU A 292 -35.26 -8.47 -5.60
CA GLU A 292 -33.80 -8.31 -5.50
C GLU A 292 -33.40 -6.84 -5.33
N LEU A 293 -34.09 -5.93 -6.03
CA LEU A 293 -33.89 -4.49 -5.87
C LEU A 293 -34.29 -4.03 -4.46
N GLN A 294 -35.40 -4.52 -3.91
CA GLN A 294 -35.80 -4.20 -2.53
C GLN A 294 -34.82 -4.76 -1.48
N GLN A 295 -34.28 -5.96 -1.69
CA GLN A 295 -33.24 -6.53 -0.82
C GLN A 295 -31.95 -5.70 -0.85
N ALA A 296 -31.49 -5.28 -2.03
CA ALA A 296 -30.32 -4.40 -2.15
C ALA A 296 -30.52 -3.07 -1.40
N HIS A 297 -31.71 -2.48 -1.48
CA HIS A 297 -32.06 -1.26 -0.75
C HIS A 297 -32.16 -1.47 0.77
N GLY A 298 -32.65 -2.63 1.22
CA GLY A 298 -32.68 -2.99 2.65
C GLY A 298 -31.30 -3.19 3.27
N VAL A 299 -30.34 -3.70 2.49
CA VAL A 299 -28.93 -3.85 2.92
C VAL A 299 -28.25 -2.48 3.04
N LEU A 300 -28.55 -1.53 2.16
CA LEU A 300 -28.02 -0.15 2.26
C LEU A 300 -28.54 0.58 3.51
N ASN A 301 -29.83 0.45 3.82
CA ASN A 301 -30.43 1.13 4.98
C ASN A 301 -30.11 0.47 6.33
N SER A 302 -29.81 -0.83 6.36
CA SER A 302 -29.43 -1.53 7.61
C SER A 302 -27.97 -1.28 8.03
N GLY A 303 -27.13 -0.79 7.11
CA GLY A 303 -25.77 -0.34 7.40
C GLY A 303 -25.68 0.99 8.16
N GLU A 304 -26.66 1.89 7.98
CA GLU A 304 -26.70 3.19 8.67
C GLU A 304 -27.13 3.06 10.14
N SER A 305 -27.85 2.01 10.51
CA SER A 305 -28.37 1.78 11.88
C SER A 305 -27.40 1.09 12.85
N LYS A 306 -26.12 0.92 12.49
CA LYS A 306 -25.07 0.35 13.38
C LYS A 306 -23.96 1.34 13.75
N SER A 307 -24.20 2.62 13.53
CA SER A 307 -23.36 3.71 14.04
C SER A 307 -24.17 4.59 15.00
N ASP A 308 -24.43 4.04 16.19
CA ASP A 308 -24.72 4.78 17.42
C ASP A 308 -23.83 4.20 18.55
#